data_AF-A0A4R8PTK0-F1
#
_entry.id   AF-A0A4R8PTK0-F1
#
_cell.length_a   1.000
_cell.length_b   1.000
_cell.length_c   1.000
_cell.angle_alpha   90.00
_cell.angle_beta   90.00
_cell.angle_gamma   90.00
#
_symmetry.space_group_name_H-M   'P 1'
#
loop_
_entity.id
_entity.type
_entity.pdbx_description
1 polymer ?
#
loop_
_entity_poly.entity_id
_entity_poly.type
_entity_poly.pdbx_seq_one_letter_code
_entity_poly.pdbx_strand_id
1 'polypeptide(L)'
;MVLPAFPAKSINCVDKVLGTSPDLGEELALDRLNDLCCRIRKVYNPGAVVLIATDGACYNDLTGVTDDNLWEYGASLRKMVVAKGYKCVDFVRIMNLLGLHTDESITKERFIALLEPSRRQLMEIYGDPHFDAKACIKSDPDYKLTFDGYAKFLKKDLAYGPIRNSAASGKKYKAKVHETAKAMIARGVAFAKLIQERYPEHVRLSIHPSTGLTKISLPLIPQPDSFSMTPWHCAVAVDVHGNFKTGHVGVWRDTHELVYRNGQPYFFREKSNLYSWDAQVEFEHLYGGGLVVHSAAGVYQSKRNLSDSDRLKAATLAVLQGRLAFRGFG
;
A
#
# COMPACT_ATOMS: atom_id res chain seq x y z
N MET A 1 0.49 11.09 14.82
CA MET A 1 0.45 9.61 14.75
C MET A 1 1.62 9.14 13.89
N VAL A 2 2.15 7.94 14.11
CA VAL A 2 3.24 7.36 13.28
C VAL A 2 2.87 5.97 12.78
N LEU A 3 3.12 5.71 11.49
CA LEU A 3 2.77 4.45 10.81
C LEU A 3 3.96 3.92 10.00
N PRO A 4 4.57 2.79 10.38
CA PRO A 4 5.45 2.03 9.51
C PRO A 4 4.61 1.32 8.45
N ALA A 5 4.82 1.69 7.20
CA ALA A 5 4.06 1.19 6.08
C ALA A 5 4.71 1.62 4.77
N PHE A 6 4.12 1.16 3.66
CA PHE A 6 4.50 1.54 2.30
C PHE A 6 5.98 1.27 1.98
N PRO A 7 6.44 0.01 2.09
CA PRO A 7 7.83 -0.35 1.82
C PRO A 7 8.17 -0.22 0.33
N ALA A 8 7.44 -0.97 -0.49
CA ALA A 8 7.50 -1.07 -1.95
C ALA A 8 6.47 -2.12 -2.38
N LYS A 9 6.00 -2.10 -3.63
CA LYS A 9 5.23 -3.23 -4.19
C LYS A 9 6.06 -4.52 -4.13
N SER A 10 5.38 -5.64 -3.91
CA SER A 10 5.95 -6.98 -4.05
C SER A 10 6.70 -7.17 -5.37
N ILE A 11 7.80 -7.93 -5.35
CA ILE A 11 8.50 -8.36 -6.57
C ILE A 11 7.72 -9.40 -7.39
N ASN A 12 6.65 -9.97 -6.84
CA ASN A 12 5.80 -10.92 -7.54
C ASN A 12 4.73 -10.18 -8.36
N CYS A 13 5.13 -9.69 -9.53
CA CYS A 13 4.24 -9.12 -10.54
C CYS A 13 3.55 -10.18 -11.42
N VAL A 14 3.79 -11.47 -11.16
CA VAL A 14 3.23 -12.57 -11.96
C VAL A 14 1.82 -12.90 -11.51
N ASP A 15 1.60 -13.03 -10.21
CA ASP A 15 0.29 -13.45 -9.69
C ASP A 15 -0.12 -12.76 -8.38
N LYS A 16 0.68 -11.81 -7.85
CA LYS A 16 0.42 -11.15 -6.57
C LYS A 16 -0.02 -9.69 -6.73
N VAL A 17 0.78 -8.86 -7.41
CA VAL A 17 0.53 -7.42 -7.63
C VAL A 17 0.53 -7.07 -9.12
N LEU A 18 -0.02 -5.89 -9.47
CA LEU A 18 -0.14 -5.43 -10.85
C LEU A 18 1.19 -4.98 -11.48
N GLY A 19 2.15 -4.56 -10.66
CA GLY A 19 3.43 -4.02 -11.09
C GLY A 19 4.22 -3.47 -9.90
N THR A 20 5.28 -2.71 -10.20
CA THR A 20 6.17 -2.11 -9.19
C THR A 20 5.71 -0.72 -8.72
N SER A 21 4.84 -0.06 -9.50
CA SER A 21 4.29 1.26 -9.18
C SER A 21 3.10 1.17 -8.23
N PRO A 22 2.85 2.22 -7.41
CA PRO A 22 1.59 2.37 -6.67
C PRO A 22 0.37 2.28 -7.59
N ASP A 23 -0.67 1.60 -7.12
CA ASP A 23 -1.92 1.40 -7.85
C ASP A 23 -3.12 1.91 -7.00
N LEU A 24 -4.36 1.52 -7.34
CA LEU A 24 -5.53 1.95 -6.57
C LEU A 24 -5.43 1.59 -5.08
N GLY A 25 -4.73 0.51 -4.73
CA GLY A 25 -4.56 0.12 -3.33
C GLY A 25 -3.84 1.20 -2.52
N GLU A 26 -2.75 1.74 -3.06
CA GLU A 26 -2.01 2.82 -2.42
C GLU A 26 -2.83 4.11 -2.36
N GLU A 27 -3.61 4.42 -3.40
CA GLU A 27 -4.51 5.58 -3.41
C GLU A 27 -5.56 5.49 -2.28
N LEU A 28 -6.29 4.38 -2.20
CA LEU A 28 -7.30 4.17 -1.16
C LEU A 28 -6.71 4.21 0.25
N ALA A 29 -5.49 3.70 0.41
CA ALA A 29 -4.79 3.73 1.68
C ALA A 29 -4.46 5.18 2.11
N LEU A 30 -3.96 6.01 1.20
CA LEU A 30 -3.69 7.42 1.46
C LEU A 30 -4.99 8.20 1.73
N ASP A 31 -6.04 7.93 0.95
CA ASP A 31 -7.37 8.52 1.13
C ASP A 31 -7.90 8.22 2.54
N ARG A 32 -7.76 6.97 3.01
CA ARG A 32 -8.16 6.56 4.37
C ARG A 32 -7.35 7.26 5.46
N LEU A 33 -6.05 7.43 5.29
CA LEU A 33 -5.22 8.13 6.27
C LEU A 33 -5.60 9.61 6.36
N ASN A 34 -5.86 10.24 5.22
CA ASN A 34 -6.34 11.62 5.17
C ASN A 34 -7.74 11.75 5.80
N ASP A 35 -8.67 10.82 5.50
CA ASP A 35 -10.01 10.80 6.11
C ASP A 35 -9.92 10.63 7.64
N LEU A 36 -9.06 9.75 8.14
CA LEU A 36 -8.82 9.60 9.58
C LEU A 36 -8.46 10.94 10.23
N CYS A 37 -7.48 11.66 9.69
CA CYS A 37 -7.08 12.96 10.19
C CYS A 37 -8.20 14.02 10.08
N CYS A 38 -8.94 14.02 8.96
CA CYS A 38 -10.09 14.91 8.77
C CYS A 38 -11.19 14.63 9.81
N ARG A 39 -11.46 13.36 10.11
CA ARG A 39 -12.46 12.96 11.12
C ARG A 39 -12.01 13.32 12.53
N ILE A 40 -10.73 13.16 12.87
CA ILE A 40 -10.18 13.64 14.15
C ILE A 40 -10.37 15.16 14.26
N ARG A 41 -10.06 15.93 13.21
CA ARG A 41 -10.20 17.40 13.22
C ARG A 41 -11.63 17.86 13.50
N LYS A 42 -12.64 17.10 13.08
CA LYS A 42 -14.06 17.42 13.34
C LYS A 42 -14.42 17.38 14.83
N VAL A 43 -13.68 16.61 15.64
CA VAL A 43 -13.94 16.44 17.09
C VAL A 43 -12.83 17.01 17.98
N TYR A 44 -11.65 17.27 17.41
CA TYR A 44 -10.49 17.83 18.07
C TYR A 44 -9.85 18.89 17.16
N ASN A 45 -10.09 20.18 17.45
CA ASN A 45 -9.76 21.31 16.57
C ASN A 45 -8.32 21.32 16.00
N PRO A 46 -7.26 20.99 16.78
CA PRO A 46 -5.90 20.91 16.23
C PRO A 46 -5.75 19.88 15.10
N GLY A 47 -6.62 18.86 15.07
CA GLY A 47 -6.59 17.76 14.11
C GLY A 47 -5.49 16.75 14.42
N ALA A 48 -5.04 16.05 13.38
CA ALA A 48 -3.96 15.09 13.46
C ALA A 48 -3.14 15.09 12.16
N VAL A 49 -1.92 14.56 12.29
CA VAL A 49 -1.03 14.23 11.17
C VAL A 49 -0.63 12.76 11.30
N VAL A 50 -0.61 12.04 10.18
CA VAL A 50 0.01 10.73 10.05
C VAL A 50 1.39 10.90 9.45
N LEU A 51 2.41 10.55 10.23
CA LEU A 51 3.76 10.41 9.74
C LEU A 51 3.98 8.96 9.27
N ILE A 52 4.10 8.77 7.95
CA ILE A 52 4.43 7.49 7.34
C ILE A 52 5.94 7.27 7.44
N ALA A 53 6.35 6.37 8.33
CA ALA A 53 7.73 5.91 8.44
C ALA A 53 7.97 4.81 7.39
N THR A 54 8.38 5.19 6.17
CA THR A 54 8.54 4.23 5.08
C THR A 54 9.61 3.20 5.43
N ASP A 55 9.21 1.93 5.48
CA ASP A 55 10.03 0.84 6.02
C ASP A 55 10.77 0.04 4.94
N GLY A 56 10.58 0.36 3.65
CA GLY A 56 11.17 -0.37 2.54
C GLY A 56 12.70 -0.41 2.56
N ALA A 57 13.34 0.70 2.93
CA ALA A 57 14.80 0.76 3.09
C ALA A 57 15.34 -0.16 4.21
N CYS A 58 14.48 -0.58 5.14
CA CYS A 58 14.85 -1.58 6.14
C CYS A 58 14.91 -3.00 5.56
N TYR A 59 14.25 -3.28 4.43
CA TYR A 59 13.96 -4.66 3.99
C TYR A 59 14.22 -4.96 2.51
N ASN A 60 14.54 -3.96 1.68
CA ASN A 60 14.56 -4.16 0.22
C ASN A 60 15.62 -5.20 -0.22
N ASP A 61 16.78 -5.23 0.43
CA ASP A 61 17.83 -6.23 0.26
C ASP A 61 17.40 -7.65 0.69
N LEU A 62 16.51 -7.76 1.69
CA LEU A 62 15.95 -9.04 2.14
C LEU A 62 14.84 -9.56 1.23
N THR A 63 14.11 -8.65 0.60
CA THR A 63 12.89 -8.95 -0.17
C THR A 63 13.13 -9.00 -1.68
N GLY A 64 14.34 -8.63 -2.14
CA GLY A 64 14.70 -8.62 -3.56
C GLY A 64 14.16 -7.41 -4.32
N VAL A 65 13.59 -6.42 -3.63
CA VAL A 65 13.18 -5.15 -4.24
C VAL A 65 14.44 -4.36 -4.59
N THR A 66 14.57 -4.00 -5.87
CA THR A 66 15.71 -3.19 -6.35
C THR A 66 15.68 -1.79 -5.75
N ASP A 67 16.85 -1.18 -5.61
CA ASP A 67 16.98 0.18 -5.10
C ASP A 67 16.21 1.20 -5.95
N ASP A 68 16.19 0.99 -7.27
CA ASP A 68 15.38 1.77 -8.21
C ASP A 68 13.88 1.65 -7.93
N ASN A 69 13.35 0.42 -7.81
CA ASN A 69 11.92 0.22 -7.55
C ASN A 69 11.52 0.80 -6.19
N LEU A 70 12.38 0.66 -5.18
CA LEU A 70 12.18 1.25 -3.86
C LEU A 70 12.08 2.79 -3.96
N TRP A 71 13.00 3.42 -4.70
CA TRP A 71 12.99 4.87 -4.91
C TRP A 71 11.74 5.33 -5.65
N GLU A 72 11.43 4.74 -6.81
CA GLU A 72 10.31 5.15 -7.66
C GLU A 72 8.96 4.98 -6.95
N TYR A 73 8.79 3.90 -6.18
CA TYR A 73 7.59 3.68 -5.38
C TYR A 73 7.40 4.80 -4.35
N GLY A 74 8.43 5.09 -3.55
CA GLY A 74 8.36 6.16 -2.55
C GLY A 74 8.17 7.54 -3.16
N ALA A 75 8.84 7.84 -4.28
CA ALA A 75 8.68 9.10 -5.00
C ALA A 75 7.25 9.26 -5.55
N SER A 76 6.67 8.19 -6.07
CA SER A 76 5.30 8.17 -6.59
C SER A 76 4.27 8.40 -5.48
N LEU A 77 4.42 7.79 -4.31
CA LEU A 77 3.54 8.04 -3.16
C LEU A 77 3.51 9.50 -2.72
N ARG A 78 4.69 10.14 -2.64
CA ARG A 78 4.78 11.57 -2.32
C ARG A 78 4.09 12.43 -3.37
N LYS A 79 4.25 12.11 -4.66
CA LYS A 79 3.52 12.79 -5.75
C LYS A 79 2.00 12.61 -5.62
N MET A 80 1.52 11.42 -5.25
CA MET A 80 0.09 11.17 -5.03
C MET A 80 -0.47 12.03 -3.90
N VAL A 81 0.23 12.13 -2.75
CA VAL A 81 -0.17 12.98 -1.62
C VAL A 81 -0.26 14.45 -2.04
N VAL A 82 0.72 14.95 -2.80
CA VAL A 82 0.72 16.33 -3.33
C VAL A 82 -0.44 16.53 -4.31
N ALA A 83 -0.62 15.62 -5.27
CA ALA A 83 -1.65 15.72 -6.29
C ALA A 83 -3.08 15.69 -5.71
N LYS A 84 -3.30 14.92 -4.63
CA LYS A 84 -4.56 14.88 -3.89
C LYS A 84 -4.72 16.06 -2.92
N GLY A 85 -3.67 16.86 -2.72
CA GLY A 85 -3.69 18.02 -1.81
C GLY A 85 -3.72 17.66 -0.33
N TYR A 86 -3.29 16.45 0.05
CA TYR A 86 -3.31 15.99 1.44
C TYR A 86 -2.27 16.75 2.28
N LYS A 87 -2.75 17.40 3.35
CA LYS A 87 -1.95 18.25 4.24
C LYS A 87 -1.61 17.60 5.59
N CYS A 88 -2.13 16.39 5.81
CA CYS A 88 -2.03 15.69 7.10
C CYS A 88 -1.31 14.34 6.97
N VAL A 89 -0.61 14.12 5.86
CA VAL A 89 0.15 12.90 5.57
C VAL A 89 1.58 13.30 5.21
N ASP A 90 2.50 12.99 6.12
CA ASP A 90 3.92 13.26 5.97
C ASP A 90 4.71 11.95 5.83
N PHE A 91 5.95 12.04 5.36
CA PHE A 91 6.83 10.88 5.20
C PHE A 91 8.14 11.09 5.94
N VAL A 92 8.65 10.03 6.55
CA VAL A 92 10.00 9.99 7.10
C VAL A 92 10.68 8.69 6.69
N ARG A 93 11.96 8.78 6.31
CA ARG A 93 12.77 7.62 5.94
C ARG A 93 13.71 7.24 7.08
N ILE A 94 14.18 6.00 7.10
CA ILE A 94 15.15 5.51 8.09
C ILE A 94 16.41 6.41 8.19
N MET A 95 16.95 6.91 7.08
CA MET A 95 18.09 7.83 7.08
C MET A 95 17.81 9.15 7.80
N ASN A 96 16.58 9.66 7.74
CA ASN A 96 16.17 10.86 8.48
C ASN A 96 16.03 10.55 9.98
N LEU A 97 15.50 9.36 10.31
CA LEU A 97 15.37 8.89 11.69
C LEU A 97 16.74 8.61 12.34
N LEU A 98 17.75 8.26 11.55
CA LEU A 98 19.11 8.05 12.05
C LEU A 98 19.99 9.32 12.01
N GLY A 99 19.47 10.43 11.48
CA GLY A 99 20.24 11.68 11.32
C GLY A 99 21.31 11.63 10.23
N LEU A 100 21.31 10.60 9.37
CA LEU A 100 22.23 10.48 8.22
C LEU A 100 21.88 11.43 7.06
N HIS A 101 20.65 11.94 7.07
CA HIS A 101 20.16 12.95 6.14
C HIS A 101 19.12 13.83 6.83
N THR A 102 19.36 15.14 6.88
CA THR A 102 18.51 16.10 7.60
C THR A 102 17.56 16.86 6.70
N ASP A 103 17.88 17.00 5.42
CA ASP A 103 17.04 17.77 4.50
C ASP A 103 15.75 17.02 4.17
N GLU A 104 14.69 17.78 3.90
CA GLU A 104 13.39 17.25 3.50
C GLU A 104 13.48 16.55 2.12
N SER A 105 14.23 17.16 1.21
CA SER A 105 14.51 16.61 -0.11
C SER A 105 15.78 15.76 -0.10
N ILE A 106 15.82 14.73 -0.95
CA ILE A 106 16.97 13.85 -1.14
C ILE A 106 17.00 13.47 -2.61
N THR A 107 18.18 13.38 -3.22
CA THR A 107 18.31 12.87 -4.59
C THR A 107 18.22 11.34 -4.60
N LYS A 108 17.96 10.75 -5.77
CA LYS A 108 17.94 9.29 -5.93
C LYS A 108 19.29 8.68 -5.55
N GLU A 109 20.37 9.29 -6.03
CA GLU A 109 21.74 8.83 -5.82
C GLU A 109 22.10 8.85 -4.33
N ARG A 110 21.74 9.94 -3.62
CA ARG A 110 21.98 10.05 -2.18
C ARG A 110 21.12 9.07 -1.39
N PHE A 111 19.86 8.89 -1.77
CA PHE A 111 18.99 7.90 -1.16
C PHE A 111 19.58 6.49 -1.24
N ILE A 112 19.99 6.06 -2.45
CA ILE A 112 20.58 4.74 -2.69
C ILE A 112 21.88 4.58 -1.90
N ALA A 113 22.77 5.58 -1.93
CA ALA A 113 24.03 5.58 -1.19
C ALA A 113 23.86 5.45 0.33
N LEU A 114 22.70 5.86 0.87
CA LEU A 114 22.41 5.79 2.30
C LEU A 114 21.69 4.51 2.74
N LEU A 115 21.27 3.63 1.83
CA LEU A 115 20.51 2.43 2.17
C LEU A 115 21.29 1.47 3.08
N GLU A 116 22.50 1.07 2.69
CA GLU A 116 23.35 0.18 3.49
C GLU A 116 23.80 0.86 4.80
N PRO A 117 24.34 2.11 4.80
CA PRO A 117 24.73 2.77 6.04
C PRO A 117 23.58 2.90 7.04
N SER A 118 22.36 3.19 6.56
CA SER A 118 21.18 3.27 7.42
C SER A 118 20.84 1.93 8.06
N ARG A 119 20.87 0.83 7.29
CA ARG A 119 20.61 -0.51 7.84
C ARG A 119 21.66 -0.93 8.86
N ARG A 120 22.93 -0.66 8.56
CA ARG A 120 24.04 -0.98 9.46
C ARG A 120 23.92 -0.20 10.77
N GLN A 121 23.77 1.13 10.71
CA GLN A 121 23.64 1.96 11.91
C GLN A 121 22.36 1.62 12.72
N LEU A 122 21.23 1.31 12.06
CA LEU A 122 20.03 0.84 12.74
C LEU A 122 20.32 -0.40 13.60
N MET A 123 21.03 -1.38 13.02
CA MET A 123 21.33 -2.63 13.71
C MET A 123 22.44 -2.46 14.76
N GLU A 124 23.40 -1.58 14.55
CA GLU A 124 24.44 -1.24 15.54
C GLU A 124 23.83 -0.60 16.80
N ILE A 125 22.86 0.30 16.65
CA ILE A 125 22.27 1.05 17.78
C ILE A 125 21.11 0.29 18.43
N TYR A 126 20.20 -0.28 17.62
CA TYR A 126 18.92 -0.83 18.11
C TYR A 126 18.78 -2.34 17.94
N GLY A 127 19.69 -2.95 17.17
CA GLY A 127 19.75 -4.39 16.99
C GLY A 127 20.15 -5.10 18.28
N ASP A 128 19.78 -6.37 18.38
CA ASP A 128 20.23 -7.25 19.43
C ASP A 128 21.10 -8.35 18.78
N PRO A 129 22.42 -8.40 19.05
CA PRO A 129 23.30 -9.41 18.47
C PRO A 129 22.98 -10.83 18.96
N HIS A 130 22.21 -10.95 20.05
CA HIS A 130 21.71 -12.20 20.60
C HIS A 130 20.23 -12.43 20.27
N PHE A 131 19.66 -11.66 19.34
CA PHE A 131 18.25 -11.77 18.97
C PHE A 131 17.91 -13.17 18.49
N ASP A 132 17.23 -13.95 19.32
CA ASP A 132 16.64 -15.22 18.92
C ASP A 132 15.19 -15.01 18.49
N ALA A 133 15.00 -14.86 17.18
CA ALA A 133 13.67 -14.77 16.58
C ALA A 133 12.77 -15.94 17.03
N LYS A 134 13.29 -17.15 17.20
CA LYS A 134 12.48 -18.31 17.63
C LYS A 134 11.99 -18.13 19.06
N ALA A 135 12.84 -17.62 19.96
CA ALA A 135 12.46 -17.33 21.34
C ALA A 135 11.39 -16.23 21.38
N CYS A 136 11.58 -15.12 20.68
CA CYS A 136 10.60 -14.02 20.61
C CYS A 136 9.25 -14.48 20.05
N ILE A 137 9.25 -15.27 18.96
CA ILE A 137 8.03 -15.84 18.37
C ILE A 137 7.32 -16.78 19.36
N LYS A 138 8.07 -17.44 20.26
CA LYS A 138 7.48 -18.34 21.27
C LYS A 138 6.93 -17.56 22.47
N SER A 139 7.56 -16.46 22.86
CA SER A 139 7.25 -15.73 24.10
C SER A 139 6.25 -14.58 23.94
N ASP A 140 6.12 -14.01 22.74
CA ASP A 140 5.30 -12.81 22.50
C ASP A 140 4.25 -13.05 21.39
N PRO A 141 2.94 -12.93 21.71
CA PRO A 141 1.86 -13.11 20.74
C PRO A 141 1.90 -12.16 19.54
N ASP A 142 2.28 -10.89 19.73
CA ASP A 142 2.35 -9.90 18.66
C ASP A 142 3.52 -10.22 17.71
N TYR A 143 4.67 -10.67 18.23
CA TYR A 143 5.77 -11.17 17.38
C TYR A 143 5.40 -12.45 16.66
N LYS A 144 4.67 -13.37 17.30
CA LYS A 144 4.17 -14.58 16.65
C LYS A 144 3.24 -14.26 15.48
N LEU A 145 2.25 -13.40 15.69
CA LEU A 145 1.32 -12.96 14.63
C LEU A 145 2.06 -12.31 13.46
N THR A 146 3.07 -11.48 13.76
CA THR A 146 3.91 -10.83 12.75
C THR A 146 4.73 -11.85 11.96
N PHE A 147 5.37 -12.83 12.63
CA PHE A 147 6.13 -13.88 11.96
C PHE A 147 5.27 -14.76 11.07
N ASP A 148 4.14 -15.24 11.59
CA ASP A 148 3.23 -16.11 10.83
C ASP A 148 2.72 -15.38 9.58
N GLY A 149 2.45 -14.07 9.71
CA GLY A 149 2.17 -13.17 8.59
C GLY A 149 3.32 -13.12 7.58
N TYR A 150 4.55 -12.79 8.01
CA TYR A 150 5.72 -12.73 7.14
C TYR A 150 5.99 -14.06 6.43
N ALA A 151 6.02 -15.18 7.16
CA ALA A 151 6.27 -16.50 6.56
C ALA A 151 5.23 -16.86 5.51
N LYS A 152 3.95 -16.52 5.74
CA LYS A 152 2.86 -16.74 4.78
C LYS A 152 3.00 -15.86 3.54
N PHE A 153 3.21 -14.55 3.71
CA PHE A 153 3.24 -13.62 2.58
C PHE A 153 4.54 -13.69 1.78
N LEU A 154 5.70 -13.86 2.43
CA LEU A 154 7.00 -13.98 1.77
C LEU A 154 7.09 -15.23 0.90
N LYS A 155 6.42 -16.33 1.27
CA LYS A 155 6.37 -17.53 0.42
C LYS A 155 5.78 -17.21 -0.96
N LYS A 156 4.86 -16.25 -1.07
CA LYS A 156 4.32 -15.81 -2.35
C LYS A 156 5.09 -14.64 -2.94
N ASP A 157 5.58 -13.68 -2.14
CA ASP A 157 6.42 -12.57 -2.65
C ASP A 157 7.67 -13.09 -3.35
N LEU A 158 8.34 -14.05 -2.73
CA LEU A 158 9.64 -14.55 -3.18
C LEU A 158 9.50 -15.74 -4.15
N ALA A 159 8.29 -16.01 -4.64
CA ALA A 159 8.02 -17.15 -5.52
C ALA A 159 8.67 -17.02 -6.90
N TYR A 160 9.13 -15.81 -7.25
CA TYR A 160 9.82 -15.47 -8.48
C TYR A 160 11.06 -14.62 -8.17
N GLY A 161 11.97 -14.51 -9.14
CA GLY A 161 13.16 -13.67 -9.02
C GLY A 161 14.36 -14.35 -8.34
N PRO A 162 15.41 -13.57 -7.99
CA PRO A 162 16.72 -14.11 -7.60
C PRO A 162 16.70 -15.05 -6.39
N ILE A 163 15.85 -14.77 -5.40
CA ILE A 163 15.73 -15.59 -4.18
C ILE A 163 15.15 -16.98 -4.52
N ARG A 164 14.13 -17.04 -5.38
CA ARG A 164 13.59 -18.31 -5.89
C ARG A 164 14.64 -19.05 -6.73
N ASN A 165 15.23 -18.34 -7.69
CA ASN A 165 16.13 -18.92 -8.69
C ASN A 165 17.39 -19.53 -8.05
N SER A 166 17.85 -18.94 -6.94
CA SER A 166 18.98 -19.46 -6.17
C SER A 166 18.65 -20.65 -5.26
N ALA A 167 17.40 -21.11 -5.20
CA ALA A 167 16.98 -22.23 -4.36
C ALA A 167 16.89 -23.54 -5.15
N ALA A 168 17.82 -24.46 -4.90
CA ALA A 168 17.89 -25.74 -5.64
C ALA A 168 16.70 -26.71 -5.40
N SER A 169 15.83 -26.44 -4.42
CA SER A 169 14.63 -27.25 -4.18
C SER A 169 13.54 -26.46 -3.44
N GLY A 170 12.31 -26.98 -3.42
CA GLY A 170 11.21 -26.41 -2.63
C GLY A 170 11.50 -26.32 -1.12
N LYS A 171 12.24 -27.31 -0.57
CA LYS A 171 12.66 -27.30 0.84
C LYS A 171 13.66 -26.19 1.12
N LYS A 172 14.68 -26.02 0.27
CA LYS A 172 15.67 -24.93 0.39
C LYS A 172 15.01 -23.57 0.21
N TYR A 173 14.04 -23.45 -0.70
CA TYR A 173 13.25 -22.22 -0.87
C TYR A 173 12.49 -21.86 0.41
N LYS A 174 11.78 -22.82 1.02
CA LYS A 174 11.08 -22.59 2.29
C LYS A 174 12.03 -22.17 3.41
N ALA A 175 13.23 -22.77 3.48
CA ALA A 175 14.25 -22.38 4.45
C ALA A 175 14.69 -20.92 4.26
N LYS A 176 15.00 -20.50 3.03
CA LYS A 176 15.33 -19.10 2.71
C LYS A 176 14.20 -18.14 3.08
N VAL A 177 12.95 -18.45 2.74
CA VAL A 177 11.78 -17.64 3.14
C VAL A 177 11.71 -17.47 4.67
N HIS A 178 11.97 -18.54 5.43
CA HIS A 178 11.97 -18.48 6.90
C HIS A 178 13.16 -17.67 7.43
N GLU A 179 14.35 -17.76 6.83
CA GLU A 179 15.52 -16.94 7.17
C GLU A 179 15.24 -15.46 6.91
N THR A 180 14.71 -15.11 5.74
CA THR A 180 14.25 -13.76 5.41
C THR A 180 13.24 -13.25 6.43
N ALA A 181 12.22 -14.04 6.77
CA ALA A 181 11.20 -13.64 7.76
C ALA A 181 11.81 -13.32 9.13
N LYS A 182 12.78 -14.11 9.60
CA LYS A 182 13.48 -13.85 10.87
C LYS A 182 14.31 -12.56 10.82
N ALA A 183 15.05 -12.35 9.73
CA ALA A 183 15.83 -11.13 9.53
C ALA A 183 14.93 -9.88 9.49
N MET A 184 13.76 -9.97 8.84
CA MET A 184 12.77 -8.90 8.83
C MET A 184 12.23 -8.60 10.23
N ILE A 185 12.00 -9.60 11.08
CA ILE A 185 11.59 -9.36 12.47
C ILE A 185 12.69 -8.63 13.23
N ALA A 186 13.94 -9.10 13.16
CA ALA A 186 15.05 -8.46 13.85
C ALA A 186 15.17 -6.97 13.48
N ARG A 187 15.11 -6.67 12.18
CA ARG A 187 15.13 -5.28 11.67
C ARG A 187 13.87 -4.51 12.04
N GLY A 188 12.70 -5.14 12.06
CA GLY A 188 11.44 -4.54 12.49
C GLY A 188 11.43 -4.17 13.97
N VAL A 189 12.03 -5.00 14.83
CA VAL A 189 12.22 -4.69 16.26
C VAL A 189 13.14 -3.48 16.41
N ALA A 190 14.29 -3.47 15.74
CA ALA A 190 15.22 -2.35 15.76
C ALA A 190 14.54 -1.06 15.25
N PHE A 191 13.82 -1.15 14.13
CA PHE A 191 13.11 -0.01 13.55
C PHE A 191 11.97 0.51 14.44
N ALA A 192 11.27 -0.39 15.15
CA ALA A 192 10.26 0.00 16.13
C ALA A 192 10.87 0.76 17.30
N LYS A 193 12.02 0.32 17.84
CA LYS A 193 12.75 1.04 18.90
C LYS A 193 13.19 2.43 18.43
N LEU A 194 13.76 2.53 17.23
CA LEU A 194 14.14 3.81 16.63
C LEU A 194 12.94 4.77 16.52
N ILE A 195 11.79 4.28 16.05
CA ILE A 195 10.60 5.13 15.96
C ILE A 195 10.11 5.55 17.35
N GLN A 196 10.14 4.65 18.33
CA GLN A 196 9.74 4.95 19.70
C GLN A 196 10.64 6.02 20.33
N GLU A 197 11.95 5.97 20.09
CA GLU A 197 12.88 7.00 20.57
C GLU A 197 12.66 8.35 19.88
N ARG A 198 12.47 8.35 18.55
CA ARG A 198 12.31 9.58 17.78
C ARG A 198 10.94 10.24 17.95
N TYR A 199 9.91 9.45 18.25
CA TYR A 199 8.52 9.89 18.35
C TYR A 199 7.78 9.26 19.55
N PRO A 200 8.26 9.48 20.80
CA PRO A 200 7.71 8.82 21.99
C PRO A 200 6.24 9.15 22.24
N GLU A 201 5.83 10.39 21.93
CA GLU A 201 4.46 10.88 22.13
C GLU A 201 3.53 10.59 20.95
N HIS A 202 4.00 9.90 19.91
CA HIS A 202 3.15 9.59 18.75
C HIS A 202 2.35 8.31 18.99
N VAL A 203 1.02 8.40 18.80
CA VAL A 203 0.17 7.21 18.68
C VAL A 203 0.72 6.30 17.58
N ARG A 204 1.08 5.08 17.98
CA ARG A 204 1.68 4.06 17.13
C ARG A 204 0.63 3.29 16.35
N LEU A 205 0.52 3.56 15.06
CA LEU A 205 -0.34 2.80 14.15
C LEU A 205 0.41 1.58 13.59
N SER A 206 -0.32 0.55 13.18
CA SER A 206 0.24 -0.65 12.54
C SER A 206 -0.65 -1.21 11.46
N ILE A 207 -0.05 -1.65 10.35
CA ILE A 207 -0.73 -2.46 9.32
C ILE A 207 -0.81 -3.95 9.66
N HIS A 208 -0.41 -4.35 10.88
CA HIS A 208 -0.52 -5.71 11.37
C HIS A 208 -1.60 -5.79 12.47
N PRO A 209 -2.26 -6.96 12.63
CA PRO A 209 -3.01 -7.26 13.83
C PRO A 209 -2.15 -7.08 15.09
N SER A 210 -2.75 -6.58 16.16
CA SER A 210 -2.11 -6.37 17.45
C SER A 210 -3.15 -6.50 18.56
N THR A 211 -2.67 -6.86 19.75
CA THR A 211 -3.43 -6.80 21.01
C THR A 211 -3.79 -5.37 21.43
N GLY A 212 -3.20 -4.34 20.83
CA GLY A 212 -3.48 -2.93 21.17
C GLY A 212 -2.58 -2.37 22.29
N LEU A 213 -1.73 -3.19 22.91
CA LEU A 213 -0.86 -2.78 24.01
C LEU A 213 0.27 -1.84 23.57
N THR A 214 0.88 -2.12 22.41
CA THR A 214 2.06 -1.37 21.93
C THR A 214 1.81 -0.63 20.61
N LYS A 215 0.77 -1.03 19.86
CA LYS A 215 0.41 -0.47 18.56
C LYS A 215 -1.08 -0.67 18.29
N ILE A 216 -1.68 0.28 17.59
CA ILE A 216 -3.09 0.24 17.19
C ILE A 216 -3.16 -0.25 15.73
N SER A 217 -3.86 -1.35 15.51
CA SER A 217 -4.08 -1.87 14.16
C SER A 217 -4.97 -0.95 13.33
N LEU A 218 -4.50 -0.62 12.12
CA LEU A 218 -5.22 0.17 11.12
C LEU A 218 -5.15 -0.54 9.76
N PRO A 219 -6.14 -1.37 9.41
CA PRO A 219 -6.24 -1.89 8.05
C PRO A 219 -6.44 -0.72 7.08
N LEU A 220 -5.62 -0.67 6.03
CA LEU A 220 -5.61 0.44 5.07
C LEU A 220 -6.75 0.34 4.04
N ILE A 221 -7.21 -0.87 3.73
CA ILE A 221 -8.35 -1.12 2.84
C ILE A 221 -9.32 -2.08 3.55
N PRO A 222 -10.15 -1.58 4.50
CA PRO A 222 -10.99 -2.43 5.33
C PRO A 222 -11.78 -3.47 4.52
N GLN A 223 -11.82 -4.71 5.01
CA GLN A 223 -12.56 -5.82 4.41
C GLN A 223 -13.59 -6.32 5.45
N PRO A 224 -14.83 -6.66 5.06
CA PRO A 224 -15.87 -7.08 6.01
C PRO A 224 -15.49 -8.31 6.84
N ASP A 225 -14.89 -9.32 6.21
CA ASP A 225 -14.69 -10.64 6.82
C ASP A 225 -13.22 -10.97 7.13
N SER A 226 -12.30 -10.02 6.96
CA SER A 226 -10.87 -10.27 7.17
C SER A 226 -10.07 -9.02 7.51
N PHE A 227 -8.90 -9.24 8.10
CA PHE A 227 -7.89 -8.18 8.15
C PHE A 227 -7.36 -7.92 6.74
N SER A 228 -7.50 -6.68 6.27
CA SER A 228 -7.06 -6.24 4.93
C SER A 228 -5.66 -6.72 4.58
N MET A 229 -5.48 -7.19 3.36
CA MET A 229 -4.13 -7.25 2.76
C MET A 229 -3.56 -5.84 2.68
N THR A 230 -2.25 -5.69 2.81
CA THR A 230 -1.64 -4.38 2.57
C THR A 230 -1.59 -4.07 1.08
N PRO A 231 -1.75 -2.79 0.68
CA PRO A 231 -1.79 -2.38 -0.73
C PRO A 231 -0.65 -2.93 -1.59
N TRP A 232 0.55 -2.96 -1.02
CA TRP A 232 1.75 -3.42 -1.72
C TRP A 232 1.90 -4.93 -1.86
N HIS A 233 0.96 -5.71 -1.31
CA HIS A 233 0.92 -7.17 -1.41
C HIS A 233 -0.32 -7.69 -2.14
N CYS A 234 -1.13 -6.82 -2.74
CA CYS A 234 -2.32 -7.21 -3.49
C CYS A 234 -2.57 -6.29 -4.70
N ALA A 235 -3.63 -6.62 -5.44
CA ALA A 235 -4.36 -5.73 -6.32
C ALA A 235 -5.75 -5.48 -5.71
N VAL A 236 -6.34 -4.32 -6.01
CA VAL A 236 -7.72 -4.01 -5.63
C VAL A 236 -8.66 -4.37 -6.76
N ALA A 237 -9.80 -4.96 -6.42
CA ALA A 237 -10.96 -5.12 -7.28
C ALA A 237 -12.11 -4.22 -6.82
N VAL A 238 -12.91 -3.73 -7.76
CA VAL A 238 -14.11 -2.92 -7.51
C VAL A 238 -15.33 -3.63 -8.10
N ASP A 239 -16.34 -3.88 -7.26
CA ASP A 239 -17.60 -4.47 -7.70
C ASP A 239 -18.58 -3.41 -8.26
N VAL A 240 -19.71 -3.85 -8.81
CA VAL A 240 -20.74 -2.93 -9.37
C VAL A 240 -21.36 -1.99 -8.32
N HIS A 241 -21.28 -2.33 -7.05
CA HIS A 241 -21.74 -1.52 -5.92
C HIS A 241 -20.67 -0.51 -5.46
N GLY A 242 -19.48 -0.53 -6.04
CA GLY A 242 -18.37 0.35 -5.67
C GLY A 242 -17.61 -0.12 -4.42
N ASN A 243 -17.78 -1.37 -3.98
CA ASN A 243 -17.01 -1.91 -2.86
C ASN A 243 -15.61 -2.32 -3.33
N PHE A 244 -14.61 -2.00 -2.51
CA PHE A 244 -13.22 -2.37 -2.74
C PHE A 244 -12.88 -3.70 -2.08
N LYS A 245 -12.40 -4.66 -2.86
CA LYS A 245 -11.92 -5.96 -2.38
C LYS A 245 -10.43 -6.11 -2.62
N THR A 246 -9.70 -6.56 -1.60
CA THR A 246 -8.26 -6.85 -1.74
C THR A 246 -8.03 -8.30 -2.12
N GLY A 247 -7.15 -8.55 -3.08
CA GLY A 247 -6.82 -9.91 -3.49
C GLY A 247 -5.61 -9.96 -4.41
N HIS A 248 -5.00 -11.13 -4.53
CA HIS A 248 -3.91 -11.32 -5.48
C HIS A 248 -4.42 -11.25 -6.92
N VAL A 249 -3.60 -10.77 -7.86
CA VAL A 249 -3.94 -10.67 -9.29
C VAL A 249 -4.60 -11.93 -9.85
N GLY A 250 -4.11 -13.12 -9.49
CA GLY A 250 -4.66 -14.39 -9.97
C GLY A 250 -6.13 -14.64 -9.61
N VAL A 251 -6.66 -14.01 -8.55
CA VAL A 251 -8.07 -14.16 -8.11
C VAL A 251 -9.04 -13.42 -9.05
N TRP A 252 -8.57 -12.37 -9.72
CA TRP A 252 -9.45 -11.44 -10.43
C TRP A 252 -9.57 -11.72 -11.93
N ARG A 253 -8.63 -12.44 -12.53
CA ARG A 253 -8.46 -12.55 -13.99
C ARG A 253 -9.71 -13.02 -14.75
N ASP A 254 -10.47 -13.96 -14.18
CA ASP A 254 -11.59 -14.57 -14.88
C ASP A 254 -12.86 -13.71 -14.77
N THR A 255 -13.07 -13.08 -13.61
CA THR A 255 -14.31 -12.38 -13.25
C THR A 255 -14.24 -10.86 -13.43
N HIS A 256 -13.04 -10.29 -13.52
CA HIS A 256 -12.82 -8.85 -13.59
C HIS A 256 -12.02 -8.48 -14.85
N GLU A 257 -12.20 -7.24 -15.30
CA GLU A 257 -11.35 -6.61 -16.30
C GLU A 257 -10.27 -5.75 -15.64
N LEU A 258 -9.09 -5.69 -16.25
CA LEU A 258 -7.99 -4.85 -15.76
C LEU A 258 -8.19 -3.42 -16.28
N VAL A 259 -8.34 -2.47 -15.37
CA VAL A 259 -8.48 -1.04 -15.68
C VAL A 259 -7.10 -0.38 -15.62
N TYR A 260 -6.82 0.44 -16.63
CA TYR A 260 -5.59 1.20 -16.75
C TYR A 260 -5.83 2.67 -16.40
N ARG A 261 -4.83 3.32 -15.81
CA ARG A 261 -4.79 4.78 -15.59
C ARG A 261 -3.46 5.29 -16.11
N ASN A 262 -3.48 6.25 -17.04
CA ASN A 262 -2.27 6.79 -17.68
C ASN A 262 -1.38 5.70 -18.31
N GLY A 263 -1.99 4.69 -18.95
CA GLY A 263 -1.28 3.57 -19.56
C GLY A 263 -0.70 2.54 -18.59
N GLN A 264 -0.92 2.69 -17.27
CA GLN A 264 -0.45 1.75 -16.25
C GLN A 264 -1.61 0.91 -15.70
N PRO A 265 -1.43 -0.41 -15.49
CA PRO A 265 -2.37 -1.25 -14.75
C PRO A 265 -2.69 -0.62 -13.39
N TYR A 266 -3.97 -0.43 -13.06
CA TYR A 266 -4.36 0.36 -11.88
C TYR A 266 -5.28 -0.38 -10.89
N PHE A 267 -6.26 -1.14 -11.37
CA PHE A 267 -7.13 -1.99 -10.54
C PHE A 267 -7.93 -2.96 -11.39
N PHE A 268 -8.64 -3.88 -10.76
CA PHE A 268 -9.62 -4.74 -11.39
C PHE A 268 -11.04 -4.21 -11.22
N ARG A 269 -11.88 -4.26 -12.25
CA ARG A 269 -13.31 -3.93 -12.16
C ARG A 269 -14.14 -5.15 -12.52
N GLU A 270 -15.19 -5.42 -11.76
CA GLU A 270 -16.11 -6.51 -12.06
C GLU A 270 -16.66 -6.34 -13.50
N LYS A 271 -16.59 -7.41 -14.29
CA LYS A 271 -17.11 -7.39 -15.67
C LYS A 271 -18.61 -7.19 -15.63
N SER A 272 -19.09 -6.10 -16.22
CA SER A 272 -20.51 -5.78 -16.28
C SER A 272 -20.84 -4.90 -17.47
N ASN A 273 -21.97 -5.18 -18.14
CA ASN A 273 -22.50 -4.35 -19.23
C ASN A 273 -22.81 -2.91 -18.80
N LEU A 274 -22.90 -2.65 -17.49
CA LEU A 274 -23.05 -1.30 -16.94
C LEU A 274 -21.88 -0.36 -17.28
N TYR A 275 -20.69 -0.92 -17.54
CA TYR A 275 -19.48 -0.17 -17.87
C TYR A 275 -19.20 -0.11 -19.38
N SER A 276 -20.03 -0.74 -20.22
CA SER A 276 -19.88 -0.75 -21.68
C SER A 276 -20.75 0.34 -22.29
N TRP A 277 -20.21 1.55 -22.47
CA TRP A 277 -20.96 2.70 -22.96
C TRP A 277 -20.72 2.94 -24.45
N ASP A 278 -21.72 3.52 -25.13
CA ASP A 278 -21.56 3.98 -26.52
C ASP A 278 -20.67 5.23 -26.57
N ALA A 279 -20.81 6.08 -25.55
CA ALA A 279 -19.95 7.24 -25.33
C ALA A 279 -18.54 6.83 -24.85
N GLN A 280 -17.54 7.62 -25.25
CA GLN A 280 -16.16 7.40 -24.80
C GLN A 280 -16.00 7.96 -23.39
N VAL A 281 -15.96 7.07 -22.40
CA VAL A 281 -15.93 7.45 -20.99
C VAL A 281 -14.91 6.65 -20.20
N GLU A 282 -14.39 7.28 -19.14
CA GLU A 282 -13.60 6.63 -18.10
C GLU A 282 -14.33 6.70 -16.76
N PHE A 283 -14.16 5.67 -15.94
CA PHE A 283 -14.84 5.54 -14.65
C PHE A 283 -13.83 5.67 -13.51
N GLU A 284 -14.05 6.66 -12.65
CA GLU A 284 -13.29 6.86 -11.41
C GLU A 284 -14.16 6.49 -10.21
N HIS A 285 -13.80 5.41 -9.52
CA HIS A 285 -14.44 5.01 -8.27
C HIS A 285 -13.85 5.81 -7.10
N LEU A 286 -14.72 6.36 -6.25
CA LEU A 286 -14.30 7.24 -5.17
C LEU A 286 -14.15 6.50 -3.84
N TYR A 287 -13.15 6.92 -3.05
CA TYR A 287 -13.06 6.54 -1.65
C TYR A 287 -14.32 6.97 -0.88
N GLY A 288 -14.89 6.05 -0.09
CA GLY A 288 -16.14 6.30 0.65
C GLY A 288 -17.41 6.16 -0.20
N GLY A 289 -17.30 5.75 -1.46
CA GLY A 289 -18.42 5.46 -2.34
C GLY A 289 -18.70 6.55 -3.38
N GLY A 290 -19.37 6.12 -4.45
CA GLY A 290 -19.73 6.96 -5.59
C GLY A 290 -18.79 6.80 -6.79
N LEU A 291 -19.29 7.27 -7.93
CA LEU A 291 -18.66 7.11 -9.24
C LEU A 291 -18.57 8.46 -9.94
N VAL A 292 -17.43 8.73 -10.56
CA VAL A 292 -17.28 9.83 -11.51
C VAL A 292 -17.10 9.26 -12.91
N VAL A 293 -17.96 9.68 -13.83
CA VAL A 293 -17.86 9.38 -15.25
C VAL A 293 -17.16 10.56 -15.92
N HIS A 294 -15.97 10.32 -16.47
CA HIS A 294 -15.19 11.29 -17.21
C HIS A 294 -15.41 11.12 -18.70
N SER A 295 -15.56 12.23 -19.42
CA SER A 295 -15.53 12.21 -20.89
C SER A 295 -14.09 11.99 -21.38
N ALA A 296 -13.83 10.86 -22.06
CA ALA A 296 -12.53 10.61 -22.70
C ALA A 296 -12.34 11.47 -23.96
N ALA A 297 -13.44 11.86 -24.62
CA ALA A 297 -13.43 12.82 -25.73
C ALA A 297 -13.41 14.29 -25.27
N GLY A 298 -13.33 14.55 -23.96
CA GLY A 298 -13.34 15.89 -23.39
C GLY A 298 -14.61 16.68 -23.71
N VAL A 299 -14.45 18.01 -23.84
CA VAL A 299 -15.55 18.97 -24.08
C VAL A 299 -16.31 18.76 -25.39
N TYR A 300 -15.75 17.95 -26.30
CA TYR A 300 -16.38 17.61 -27.58
C TYR A 300 -17.52 16.60 -27.43
N GLN A 301 -17.67 15.98 -26.26
CA GLN A 301 -18.79 15.10 -25.93
C GLN A 301 -19.71 15.77 -24.91
N SER A 302 -20.99 15.94 -25.26
CA SER A 302 -21.99 16.51 -24.36
C SER A 302 -22.81 15.44 -23.66
N LYS A 303 -23.20 15.69 -22.39
CA LYS A 303 -24.10 14.80 -21.64
C LYS A 303 -25.46 14.63 -22.32
N ARG A 304 -25.91 15.63 -23.07
CA ARG A 304 -27.19 15.59 -23.81
C ARG A 304 -27.17 14.56 -24.94
N ASN A 305 -26.00 14.17 -25.41
CA ASN A 305 -25.83 13.24 -26.53
C ASN A 305 -25.63 11.78 -26.07
N LEU A 306 -25.67 11.50 -24.76
CA LEU A 306 -25.67 10.13 -24.26
C LEU A 306 -26.90 9.39 -24.78
N SER A 307 -26.69 8.16 -25.28
CA SER A 307 -27.76 7.28 -25.73
C SER A 307 -28.71 6.91 -24.59
N ASP A 308 -29.92 6.47 -24.90
CA ASP A 308 -30.88 6.02 -23.88
C ASP A 308 -30.32 4.82 -23.09
N SER A 309 -29.53 3.97 -23.74
CA SER A 309 -28.80 2.86 -23.13
C SER A 309 -27.79 3.36 -22.08
N ASP A 310 -26.96 4.35 -22.43
CA ASP A 310 -25.98 4.91 -21.51
C ASP A 310 -26.63 5.68 -20.36
N ARG A 311 -27.74 6.38 -20.62
CA ARG A 311 -28.53 7.05 -19.56
C ARG A 311 -29.10 6.04 -18.56
N LEU A 312 -29.59 4.90 -19.04
CA LEU A 312 -30.10 3.83 -18.17
C LEU A 312 -28.98 3.18 -17.35
N LYS A 313 -27.83 2.90 -17.97
CA LYS A 313 -26.63 2.40 -17.25
C LYS A 313 -26.18 3.40 -16.18
N ALA A 314 -26.13 4.68 -16.51
CA ALA A 314 -25.77 5.75 -15.57
C ALA A 314 -26.75 5.82 -14.39
N ALA A 315 -28.05 5.78 -14.65
CA ALA A 315 -29.06 5.75 -13.60
C ALA A 315 -28.92 4.52 -12.69
N THR A 316 -28.65 3.36 -13.28
CA THR A 316 -28.43 2.11 -12.54
C THR A 316 -27.17 2.19 -11.66
N LEU A 317 -26.05 2.66 -12.20
CA LEU A 317 -24.80 2.86 -11.45
C LEU A 317 -24.97 3.90 -10.34
N ALA A 318 -25.76 4.96 -10.57
CA ALA A 318 -26.05 5.95 -9.54
C ALA A 318 -26.80 5.35 -8.34
N VAL A 319 -27.75 4.43 -8.59
CA VAL A 319 -28.46 3.69 -7.53
C VAL A 319 -27.50 2.72 -6.81
N LEU A 320 -26.73 1.94 -7.57
CA LEU A 320 -25.84 0.91 -6.99
C LEU A 320 -24.70 1.49 -6.16
N GLN A 321 -24.10 2.61 -6.60
CA GLN A 321 -22.96 3.24 -5.93
C GLN A 321 -23.35 4.44 -5.04
N GLY A 322 -24.65 4.73 -4.93
CA GLY A 322 -25.22 5.81 -4.12
C GLY A 322 -25.03 7.22 -4.67
N ARG A 323 -23.99 7.48 -5.47
CA ARG A 323 -23.75 8.77 -6.12
C ARG A 323 -23.06 8.59 -7.47
N LEU A 324 -23.53 9.32 -8.48
CA LEU A 324 -22.84 9.44 -9.77
C LEU A 324 -22.67 10.91 -10.14
N ALA A 325 -21.46 11.27 -10.56
CA ALA A 325 -21.13 12.59 -11.10
C ALA A 325 -20.52 12.46 -12.50
N PHE A 326 -20.68 13.50 -13.31
CA PHE A 326 -20.10 13.56 -14.64
C PHE A 326 -19.13 14.74 -14.75
N ARG A 327 -17.91 14.48 -15.25
CA ARG A 327 -16.85 15.49 -15.45
C ARG A 327 -16.32 15.47 -16.89
N GLY A 328 -15.87 16.63 -17.35
CA GLY A 328 -15.24 16.78 -18.67
C GLY A 328 -16.19 16.76 -19.87
N PHE A 329 -17.51 16.73 -19.66
CA PHE A 329 -18.50 16.87 -20.73
C PHE A 329 -18.84 18.34 -20.99
N GLY A 330 -19.10 18.68 -22.26
CA GLY A 330 -19.54 20.00 -22.70
C GLY A 330 -21.02 20.32 -22.48
#